data_AF-A0A0F2PDK2-F1
#
_entry.id   AF-A0A0F2PDK2-F1
#
_cell.length_a   1.000
_cell.length_b   1.000
_cell.length_c   1.000
_cell.angle_alpha   90.00
_cell.angle_beta   90.00
_cell.angle_gamma   90.00
#
_symmetry.space_group_name_H-M   'P 1'
#
loop_
_entity.id
_entity.type
_entity.pdbx_description
1 polymer ?
#
loop_
_entity_poly.entity_id
_entity_poly.type
_entity_poly.pdbx_seq_one_letter_code
_entity_poly.pdbx_strand_id
1 'polypeptide(L)'
;MVEPVSRTRIDASPTKEFFIFMLTKDISLIRAIADLVDNSVDGARRLRLNRQYDGLSIRIEIDKAHFIIADNCGGISVDLARKYAFRFGRAEGMPDMPYSIGQFGVGMKRSLFKLGNVFSIESQTENSRFVVTQNVLEWAKDKSNWDFHFSDIDDNWQLPAGQESGTKITVTELHQTVSDEFRLENFQTRLISEIEAAHQSSLDKGLAITLNGIPLKHRPAELLLSSNLKPAHKELSISVEDNQVKVKIFAGLSKSEPSKAGWHIFCNGRLILEADKTQTTGWGDGNPQFHNRYARFRGYAYFDSDVAKFLPWNTTKSDVDYSSSVFRSVRLEMITLMRPILEFLKKVESEKENKDEKEDPTPLELFINDAKPEIIERFEYNQPQIFIAPARLKGKDKPQMGRISYAKPLKEIEKIKKILNVDTYKEVGEKTFEYYFDLECEE
;
A
#
# COMPACT_ATOMS: atom_id res chain seq x y z
N MET A 1 25.54 39.00 -27.91
CA MET A 1 26.20 38.52 -29.15
C MET A 1 25.66 37.13 -29.43
N VAL A 2 24.92 36.95 -30.52
CA VAL A 2 24.40 35.62 -30.90
C VAL A 2 25.57 34.87 -31.54
N GLU A 3 25.98 33.74 -30.97
CA GLU A 3 27.04 32.91 -31.56
C GLU A 3 26.68 32.54 -33.01
N PRO A 4 27.67 32.52 -33.94
CA PRO A 4 27.41 32.17 -35.32
C PRO A 4 26.97 30.71 -35.41
N VAL A 5 25.70 30.50 -35.79
CA VAL A 5 25.13 29.17 -36.01
C VAL A 5 25.90 28.49 -37.15
N SER A 6 26.58 27.38 -36.84
CA SER A 6 27.28 26.56 -37.82
C SER A 6 26.34 26.11 -38.93
N ARG A 7 26.69 26.35 -40.20
CA ARG A 7 25.88 25.96 -41.38
C ARG A 7 25.66 24.46 -41.53
N THR A 8 26.39 23.63 -40.78
CA THR A 8 26.28 22.16 -40.83
C THR A 8 25.67 21.55 -39.56
N ARG A 9 25.32 22.37 -38.55
CA ARG A 9 24.79 21.88 -37.28
C ARG A 9 23.29 22.15 -37.21
N ILE A 10 22.51 21.10 -36.97
CA ILE A 10 21.09 21.18 -36.61
C ILE A 10 21.00 21.09 -35.09
N ASP A 11 20.32 22.05 -34.46
CA ASP A 11 20.01 21.97 -33.03
C ASP A 11 18.77 21.11 -32.82
N ALA A 12 18.96 19.94 -32.19
CA ALA A 12 17.91 19.01 -31.83
C ALA A 12 17.68 18.96 -30.30
N SER A 13 18.17 19.96 -29.57
CA SER A 13 18.00 20.03 -28.11
C SER A 13 16.52 20.19 -27.76
N PRO A 14 15.99 19.47 -26.75
CA PRO A 14 14.61 19.63 -26.33
C PRO A 14 14.39 21.03 -25.75
N THR A 15 13.24 21.64 -26.05
CA THR A 15 12.87 22.90 -25.37
C THR A 15 12.49 22.62 -23.93
N LYS A 16 12.67 23.61 -23.04
CA LYS A 16 12.26 23.50 -21.64
C LYS A 16 10.76 23.26 -21.50
N GLU A 17 9.94 23.86 -22.36
CA GLU A 17 8.49 23.65 -22.38
C GLU A 17 8.15 22.19 -22.71
N PHE A 18 8.79 21.62 -23.74
CA PHE A 18 8.59 20.22 -24.09
C PHE A 18 9.03 19.29 -22.94
N PHE A 19 10.15 19.60 -22.29
CA PHE A 19 10.65 18.86 -21.15
C PHE A 19 9.69 18.91 -19.94
N ILE A 20 9.21 20.10 -19.57
CA ILE A 20 8.23 20.29 -18.48
C ILE A 20 6.94 19.52 -18.79
N PHE A 21 6.46 19.62 -20.03
CA PHE A 21 5.26 18.90 -20.48
C PHE A 21 5.43 17.38 -20.33
N MET A 22 6.53 16.82 -20.84
CA MET A 22 6.80 15.38 -20.74
C MET A 22 6.93 14.90 -19.28
N LEU A 23 7.48 15.71 -18.38
CA LEU A 23 7.58 15.35 -16.96
C LEU A 23 6.23 15.32 -16.25
N THR A 24 5.31 16.21 -16.60
CA THR A 24 4.09 16.48 -15.81
C THR A 24 2.82 15.85 -16.38
N LYS A 25 2.84 15.43 -17.64
CA LYS A 25 1.67 14.94 -18.37
C LYS A 25 1.02 13.71 -17.72
N ASP A 26 1.82 12.68 -17.42
CA ASP A 26 1.30 11.35 -17.04
C ASP A 26 1.18 11.15 -15.52
N ILE A 27 1.60 12.13 -14.71
CA ILE A 27 1.45 12.08 -13.25
C ILE A 27 0.16 12.79 -12.82
N SER A 28 -0.59 12.16 -11.90
CA SER A 28 -1.74 12.80 -11.25
C SER A 28 -1.30 13.81 -10.19
N LEU A 29 -2.14 14.82 -9.93
CA LEU A 29 -1.85 15.85 -8.94
C LEU A 29 -1.63 15.26 -7.52
N ILE A 30 -2.48 14.30 -7.13
CA ILE A 30 -2.34 13.58 -5.85
C ILE A 30 -0.96 12.90 -5.74
N ARG A 31 -0.50 12.23 -6.81
CA ARG A 31 0.80 11.54 -6.81
C ARG A 31 1.97 12.52 -6.79
N ALA A 32 1.84 13.66 -7.48
CA ALA A 32 2.82 14.74 -7.38
C ALA A 32 2.97 15.25 -5.94
N ILE A 33 1.87 15.43 -5.20
CA ILE A 33 1.95 15.83 -3.79
C ILE A 33 2.58 14.72 -2.93
N ALA A 34 2.20 13.45 -3.15
CA ALA A 34 2.79 12.32 -2.43
C ALA A 34 4.32 12.20 -2.66
N ASP A 35 4.81 12.52 -3.86
CA ASP A 35 6.25 12.59 -4.16
C ASP A 35 6.99 13.67 -3.32
N LEU A 36 6.31 14.73 -2.88
CA LEU A 36 6.88 15.73 -1.96
C LEU A 36 6.93 15.20 -0.53
N VAL A 37 5.87 14.51 -0.08
CA VAL A 37 5.83 13.85 1.23
C VAL A 37 6.93 12.77 1.34
N ASP A 38 7.19 12.02 0.27
CA ASP A 38 8.32 11.08 0.19
C ASP A 38 9.65 11.74 0.57
N ASN A 39 9.92 12.97 0.08
CA ASN A 39 11.20 13.65 0.37
C ASN A 39 11.32 14.01 1.85
N SER A 40 10.21 14.44 2.47
CA SER A 40 10.16 14.75 3.91
C SER A 40 10.30 13.47 4.76
N VAL A 41 9.71 12.34 4.33
CA VAL A 41 9.89 11.03 4.98
C VAL A 41 11.32 10.52 4.85
N ASP A 42 11.95 10.70 3.69
CA ASP A 42 13.37 10.39 3.49
C ASP A 42 14.25 11.28 4.40
N GLY A 43 13.88 12.55 4.61
CA GLY A 43 14.47 13.43 5.61
C GLY A 43 14.39 12.85 7.03
N ALA A 44 13.18 12.45 7.45
CA ALA A 44 12.93 11.90 8.78
C ALA A 44 13.78 10.64 9.03
N ARG A 45 13.91 9.78 8.01
CA ARG A 45 14.75 8.57 8.06
C ARG A 45 16.23 8.87 8.26
N ARG A 46 16.75 9.88 7.55
CA ARG A 46 18.15 10.31 7.72
C ARG A 46 18.39 10.86 9.12
N LEU A 47 17.42 11.61 9.64
CA LEU A 47 17.50 12.22 10.96
C LEU A 47 17.34 11.20 12.11
N ARG A 48 16.61 10.10 11.88
CA ARG A 48 16.29 9.07 12.89
C ARG A 48 16.60 7.67 12.37
N LEU A 49 17.85 7.23 12.55
CA LEU A 49 18.33 5.91 12.12
C LEU A 49 17.59 4.73 12.79
N ASN A 50 17.05 4.94 13.99
CA ASN A 50 16.22 3.95 14.70
C ASN A 50 14.80 3.83 14.12
N ARG A 51 14.45 4.65 13.11
CA ARG A 51 13.12 4.72 12.48
C ARG A 51 11.97 4.99 13.45
N GLN A 52 12.24 5.71 14.55
CA GLN A 52 11.21 6.26 15.43
C GLN A 52 11.15 7.77 15.17
N TYR A 53 9.98 8.27 14.79
CA TYR A 53 9.80 9.61 14.25
C TYR A 53 9.03 10.53 15.20
N ASP A 54 8.88 10.16 16.47
CA ASP A 54 8.25 11.01 17.48
C ASP A 54 8.90 12.41 17.51
N GLY A 55 8.04 13.44 17.51
CA GLY A 55 8.45 14.85 17.43
C GLY A 55 8.73 15.37 16.02
N LEU A 56 8.75 14.49 15.00
CA LEU A 56 8.82 14.93 13.60
C LEU A 56 7.43 15.13 13.00
N SER A 57 7.31 16.10 12.10
CA SER A 57 6.04 16.46 11.48
C SER A 57 6.19 16.92 10.03
N ILE A 58 5.14 16.69 9.26
CA ILE A 58 4.93 17.20 7.90
C ILE A 58 3.58 17.90 7.87
N ARG A 59 3.56 19.18 7.52
CA ARG A 59 2.37 20.00 7.39
C ARG A 59 2.14 20.36 5.94
N ILE A 60 0.97 20.02 5.43
CA ILE A 60 0.53 20.32 4.06
C ILE A 60 -0.64 21.29 4.15
N GLU A 61 -0.57 22.40 3.41
CA GLU A 61 -1.63 23.37 3.27
C GLU A 61 -1.96 23.54 1.78
N ILE A 62 -3.23 23.43 1.43
CA ILE A 62 -3.71 23.60 0.06
C ILE A 62 -4.92 24.55 0.05
N ASP A 63 -4.87 25.52 -0.85
CA ASP A 63 -6.02 26.37 -1.18
C ASP A 63 -5.99 26.79 -2.66
N LYS A 64 -6.97 27.59 -3.09
CA LYS A 64 -7.08 28.03 -4.50
C LYS A 64 -5.88 28.84 -5.00
N ALA A 65 -5.11 29.46 -4.11
CA ALA A 65 -4.02 30.38 -4.42
C ALA A 65 -2.64 29.72 -4.28
N HIS A 66 -2.50 28.75 -3.38
CA HIS A 66 -1.20 28.18 -3.04
C HIS A 66 -1.24 26.71 -2.59
N PHE A 67 -0.07 26.10 -2.69
CA PHE A 67 0.29 24.84 -2.05
C PHE A 67 1.50 25.10 -1.15
N ILE A 68 1.46 24.63 0.09
CA ILE A 68 2.61 24.62 1.01
C ILE A 68 2.81 23.22 1.56
N ILE A 69 4.06 22.77 1.61
CA ILE A 69 4.50 21.65 2.43
C ILE A 69 5.68 22.10 3.29
N ALA A 70 5.61 21.86 4.59
CA ALA A 70 6.65 22.18 5.55
C ALA A 70 6.94 20.98 6.44
N ASP A 71 8.20 20.69 6.69
CA ASP A 71 8.64 19.62 7.59
C ASP A 71 9.75 20.10 8.53
N ASN A 72 9.92 19.38 9.65
CA ASN A 72 11.06 19.51 10.55
C ASN A 72 12.02 18.31 10.44
N CYS A 73 12.13 17.75 9.22
CA CYS A 73 12.79 16.47 8.97
C CYS A 73 14.27 16.63 8.57
N GLY A 74 14.97 17.61 9.17
CA GLY A 74 16.43 17.75 9.07
C GLY A 74 16.93 18.68 7.96
N GLY A 75 16.07 19.07 7.01
CA GLY A 75 16.41 19.98 5.93
C GLY A 75 17.28 19.38 4.82
N ILE A 76 17.55 20.22 3.81
CA ILE A 76 18.47 20.00 2.69
C ILE A 76 19.67 20.93 2.89
N SER A 77 20.89 20.40 2.89
CA SER A 77 22.09 21.22 2.99
C SER A 77 22.38 21.98 1.70
N VAL A 78 23.11 23.08 1.80
CA VAL A 78 23.55 23.85 0.62
C VAL A 78 24.36 22.97 -0.35
N ASP A 79 25.25 22.12 0.17
CA ASP A 79 26.02 21.19 -0.65
C ASP A 79 25.12 20.22 -1.43
N LEU A 80 24.11 19.67 -0.76
CA LEU A 80 23.15 18.78 -1.40
C LEU A 80 22.30 19.53 -2.43
N ALA A 81 21.93 20.77 -2.14
CA ALA A 81 21.20 21.64 -3.06
C ALA A 81 21.99 21.91 -4.35
N ARG A 82 23.26 22.35 -4.22
CA ARG A 82 24.17 22.62 -5.35
C ARG A 82 24.41 21.39 -6.22
N LYS A 83 24.62 20.23 -5.60
CA LYS A 83 25.09 19.03 -6.31
C LYS A 83 23.97 18.11 -6.79
N TYR A 84 22.80 18.12 -6.13
CA TYR A 84 21.80 17.06 -6.26
C TYR A 84 20.35 17.56 -6.30
N ALA A 85 19.91 18.41 -5.37
CA ALA A 85 18.49 18.67 -5.16
C ALA A 85 17.78 19.31 -6.36
N PHE A 86 18.51 19.95 -7.28
CA PHE A 86 17.95 20.60 -8.47
C PHE A 86 18.39 19.98 -9.80
N ARG A 87 19.21 18.92 -9.78
CA ARG A 87 19.59 18.21 -11.01
C ARG A 87 18.46 17.34 -11.55
N PHE A 88 18.33 17.30 -12.88
CA PHE A 88 17.42 16.40 -13.57
C PHE A 88 18.09 15.05 -13.82
N GLY A 89 17.60 14.03 -13.12
CA GLY A 89 18.24 12.71 -13.10
C GLY A 89 19.37 12.61 -12.06
N ARG A 90 19.80 11.39 -11.77
CA ARG A 90 20.90 11.10 -10.84
C ARG A 90 22.21 10.98 -11.63
N ALA A 91 23.24 11.71 -11.21
CA ALA A 91 24.57 11.63 -11.83
C ALA A 91 25.26 10.28 -11.56
N GLU A 92 26.04 9.79 -12.53
CA GLU A 92 26.86 8.58 -12.37
C GLU A 92 27.88 8.74 -11.23
N GLY A 93 28.12 7.67 -10.46
CA GLY A 93 29.11 7.63 -9.38
C GLY A 93 28.65 8.16 -8.01
N MET A 94 27.39 8.56 -7.86
CA MET A 94 26.86 9.06 -6.58
C MET A 94 26.44 7.92 -5.64
N PRO A 95 26.79 7.98 -4.33
CA PRO A 95 26.44 6.94 -3.36
C PRO A 95 24.91 6.80 -3.22
N ASP A 96 24.45 5.57 -3.08
CA ASP A 96 23.06 5.28 -2.74
C ASP A 96 22.71 5.81 -1.36
N MET A 97 21.48 6.30 -1.22
CA MET A 97 20.93 6.69 0.07
C MET A 97 20.19 5.49 0.64
N PRO A 98 20.71 4.86 1.71
CA PRO A 98 20.12 3.65 2.28
C PRO A 98 18.63 3.82 2.56
N TYR A 99 17.82 2.88 2.07
CA TYR A 99 16.37 2.85 2.27
C TYR A 99 15.59 4.09 1.80
N SER A 100 16.14 4.86 0.86
CA SER A 100 15.47 6.03 0.26
C SER A 100 14.25 5.61 -0.56
N ILE A 101 13.20 6.45 -0.55
CA ILE A 101 12.04 6.34 -1.42
C ILE A 101 12.29 7.11 -2.74
N GLY A 102 12.96 8.27 -2.66
CA GLY A 102 13.36 9.07 -3.82
C GLY A 102 14.55 8.47 -4.57
N GLN A 103 14.33 7.90 -5.76
CA GLN A 103 15.36 7.23 -6.56
C GLN A 103 15.88 8.06 -7.75
N PHE A 104 14.98 8.76 -8.47
CA PHE A 104 15.29 9.28 -9.81
C PHE A 104 15.72 10.76 -9.83
N GLY A 105 15.68 11.46 -8.70
CA GLY A 105 15.98 12.91 -8.63
C GLY A 105 14.94 13.81 -9.33
N VAL A 106 13.90 13.24 -9.96
CA VAL A 106 12.89 13.99 -10.74
C VAL A 106 11.60 14.27 -9.97
N GLY A 107 11.28 13.49 -8.94
CA GLY A 107 9.99 13.54 -8.22
C GLY A 107 9.62 14.95 -7.75
N MET A 108 10.46 15.57 -6.93
CA MET A 108 10.23 16.95 -6.45
C MET A 108 10.02 17.96 -7.60
N LYS A 109 10.85 17.94 -8.65
CA LYS A 109 10.76 18.92 -9.75
C LYS A 109 9.47 18.73 -10.55
N ARG A 110 9.15 17.48 -10.86
CA ARG A 110 7.90 17.10 -11.51
C ARG A 110 6.70 17.59 -10.70
N SER A 111 6.75 17.48 -9.37
CA SER A 111 5.68 17.98 -8.51
C SER A 111 5.56 19.50 -8.54
N LEU A 112 6.69 20.22 -8.41
CA LEU A 112 6.71 21.68 -8.49
C LEU A 112 6.12 22.18 -9.82
N PHE A 113 6.54 21.59 -10.94
CA PHE A 113 6.03 21.96 -12.26
C PHE A 113 4.57 21.54 -12.51
N LYS A 114 4.10 20.48 -11.85
CA LYS A 114 2.70 20.03 -11.93
C LYS A 114 1.75 20.96 -11.18
N LEU A 115 2.25 21.61 -10.12
CA LEU A 115 1.45 22.42 -9.20
C LEU A 115 1.21 23.84 -9.72
N GLY A 116 2.27 24.53 -10.13
CA GLY A 116 2.18 25.95 -10.48
C GLY A 116 3.43 26.51 -11.15
N ASN A 117 3.38 27.80 -11.44
CA ASN A 117 4.43 28.49 -12.20
C ASN A 117 5.48 29.13 -11.31
N VAL A 118 5.20 29.37 -10.03
CA VAL A 118 6.15 29.99 -9.11
C VAL A 118 6.33 29.10 -7.90
N PHE A 119 7.57 28.75 -7.57
CA PHE A 119 7.88 28.02 -6.36
C PHE A 119 9.02 28.65 -5.57
N SER A 120 8.96 28.49 -4.24
CA SER A 120 10.03 28.82 -3.32
C SER A 120 10.37 27.61 -2.47
N ILE A 121 11.66 27.32 -2.31
CA ILE A 121 12.18 26.29 -1.43
C ILE A 121 13.06 26.97 -0.39
N GLU A 122 12.62 26.94 0.85
CA GLU A 122 13.35 27.43 2.01
C GLU A 122 13.81 26.20 2.80
N SER A 123 15.11 26.07 3.06
CA SER A 123 15.65 24.91 3.74
C SER A 123 16.73 25.33 4.72
N GLN A 124 16.69 24.74 5.92
CA GLN A 124 17.70 24.94 6.94
C GLN A 124 18.08 23.62 7.60
N THR A 125 19.38 23.37 7.69
CA THR A 125 20.00 22.29 8.46
C THR A 125 20.61 22.87 9.74
N GLU A 126 21.30 22.04 10.53
CA GLU A 126 22.05 22.52 11.69
C GLU A 126 23.17 23.52 11.31
N ASN A 127 23.69 23.40 10.08
CA ASN A 127 24.93 24.04 9.65
C ASN A 127 24.84 24.83 8.32
N SER A 128 23.69 24.83 7.65
CA SER A 128 23.52 25.57 6.40
C SER A 128 22.07 25.98 6.18
N ARG A 129 21.85 27.08 5.46
CA ARG A 129 20.51 27.55 5.08
C ARG A 129 20.53 28.04 3.64
N PHE A 130 19.41 27.85 2.93
CA PHE A 130 19.22 28.47 1.62
C PHE A 130 17.77 28.78 1.31
N VAL A 131 17.58 29.68 0.36
CA VAL A 131 16.32 29.93 -0.33
C VAL A 131 16.55 29.88 -1.84
N VAL A 132 15.67 29.17 -2.55
CA VAL A 132 15.58 29.18 -4.01
C VAL A 132 14.18 29.61 -4.38
N THR A 133 14.04 30.68 -5.16
CA THR A 133 12.75 31.15 -5.68
C THR A 133 12.80 31.17 -7.19
N GLN A 134 11.85 30.50 -7.84
CA GLN A 134 11.86 30.34 -9.29
C GLN A 134 10.48 30.56 -9.89
N ASN A 135 10.41 31.41 -10.92
CA ASN A 135 9.32 31.45 -11.88
C ASN A 135 9.67 30.56 -13.08
N VAL A 136 8.89 29.52 -13.30
CA VAL A 136 9.10 28.49 -14.34
C VAL A 136 8.93 29.06 -15.74
N LEU A 137 7.96 29.97 -15.94
CA LEU A 137 7.70 30.58 -17.24
C LEU A 137 8.83 31.52 -17.65
N GLU A 138 9.35 32.32 -16.72
CA GLU A 138 10.51 33.17 -16.97
C GLU A 138 11.77 32.34 -17.22
N TRP A 139 12.01 31.29 -16.43
CA TRP A 139 13.13 30.37 -16.64
C TRP A 139 13.06 29.65 -17.99
N ALA A 140 11.86 29.29 -18.45
CA ALA A 140 11.67 28.62 -19.74
C ALA A 140 12.10 29.48 -20.94
N LYS A 141 12.07 30.82 -20.82
CA LYS A 141 12.47 31.74 -21.91
C LYS A 141 13.95 31.63 -22.30
N ASP A 142 14.83 31.31 -21.36
CA ASP A 142 16.24 31.02 -21.67
C ASP A 142 16.37 29.55 -22.12
N LYS A 143 16.59 29.34 -23.41
CA LYS A 143 16.68 27.99 -23.99
C LYS A 143 17.94 27.23 -23.60
N SER A 144 18.98 27.92 -23.15
CA SER A 144 20.33 27.38 -22.99
C SER A 144 20.73 27.17 -21.53
N ASN A 145 20.34 28.06 -20.63
CA ASN A 145 20.73 27.99 -19.23
C ASN A 145 19.75 27.17 -18.40
N TRP A 146 20.16 26.02 -17.86
CA TRP A 146 19.32 25.16 -17.04
C TRP A 146 19.44 25.40 -15.54
N ASP A 147 20.24 26.37 -15.12
CA ASP A 147 20.56 26.59 -13.73
C ASP A 147 19.44 27.30 -12.98
N PHE A 148 19.33 26.98 -11.68
CA PHE A 148 18.59 27.78 -10.71
C PHE A 148 19.57 28.51 -9.82
N HIS A 149 19.17 29.69 -9.35
CA HIS A 149 20.00 30.51 -8.47
C HIS A 149 19.41 30.57 -7.06
N PHE A 150 20.29 30.59 -6.07
CA PHE A 150 19.89 30.89 -4.69
C PHE A 150 19.48 32.35 -4.60
N SER A 151 18.32 32.62 -4.03
CA SER A 151 17.90 33.97 -3.63
C SER A 151 18.51 34.37 -2.28
N ASP A 152 18.80 33.40 -1.43
CA ASP A 152 19.53 33.57 -0.17
C ASP A 152 20.32 32.28 0.14
N ILE A 153 21.49 32.41 0.77
CA ILE A 153 22.39 31.29 1.05
C ILE A 153 23.35 31.60 2.21
N ASP A 154 23.48 30.65 3.13
CA ASP A 154 24.45 30.69 4.21
C ASP A 154 25.06 29.30 4.43
N ASP A 155 26.33 29.16 4.04
CA ASP A 155 27.14 27.94 4.22
C ASP A 155 27.72 27.82 5.66
N ASN A 156 27.64 28.87 6.48
CA ASN A 156 28.15 28.92 7.85
C ASN A 156 27.03 29.12 8.88
N TRP A 157 25.81 28.73 8.52
CA TRP A 157 24.64 28.88 9.35
C TRP A 157 24.79 28.09 10.66
N GLN A 158 24.25 28.63 11.74
CA GLN A 158 24.07 27.89 12.99
C GLN A 158 22.59 27.95 13.34
N LEU A 159 21.94 26.79 13.40
CA LEU A 159 20.51 26.72 13.70
C LEU A 159 20.23 27.40 15.05
N PRO A 160 19.41 28.48 15.09
CA PRO A 160 19.13 29.18 16.33
C PRO A 160 18.46 28.27 17.36
N ALA A 161 18.79 28.48 18.64
CA ALA A 161 18.18 27.72 19.73
C ALA A 161 16.64 27.87 19.71
N GLY A 162 15.93 26.74 19.76
CA GLY A 162 14.46 26.69 19.69
C GLY A 162 13.89 26.71 18.27
N GLN A 163 14.72 26.73 17.23
CA GLN A 163 14.30 26.42 15.86
C GLN A 163 14.58 24.97 15.50
N GLU A 164 13.81 24.45 14.56
CA GLU A 164 13.97 23.10 14.03
C GLU A 164 14.60 23.14 12.63
N SER A 165 15.40 22.12 12.31
CA SER A 165 15.90 21.91 10.96
C SER A 165 14.80 21.30 10.10
N GLY A 166 14.69 21.73 8.85
CA GLY A 166 13.51 21.42 8.05
C GLY A 166 13.52 22.06 6.67
N THR A 167 12.51 21.70 5.88
CA THR A 167 12.28 22.26 4.56
C THR A 167 10.86 22.78 4.45
N LYS A 168 10.70 23.94 3.82
CA LYS A 168 9.41 24.48 3.42
C LYS A 168 9.42 24.74 1.92
N ILE A 169 8.45 24.18 1.24
CA ILE A 169 8.18 24.41 -0.17
C ILE A 169 6.86 25.14 -0.29
N THR A 170 6.86 26.26 -1.00
CA THR A 170 5.66 27.05 -1.32
C THR A 170 5.52 27.11 -2.83
N VAL A 171 4.34 26.80 -3.36
CA VAL A 171 4.00 26.96 -4.78
C VAL A 171 2.81 27.91 -4.90
N THR A 172 2.98 28.95 -5.71
CA THR A 172 1.97 29.96 -6.04
C THR A 172 1.79 30.03 -7.56
N GLU A 173 0.84 30.86 -8.02
CA GLU A 173 0.44 30.88 -9.43
C GLU A 173 0.13 29.46 -9.93
N LEU A 174 -0.75 28.78 -9.17
CA LEU A 174 -1.18 27.43 -9.46
C LEU A 174 -1.76 27.36 -10.88
N HIS A 175 -1.55 26.23 -11.55
CA HIS A 175 -2.24 25.98 -12.81
C HIS A 175 -3.75 25.98 -12.56
N GLN A 176 -4.54 26.49 -13.51
CA GLN A 176 -5.98 26.67 -13.31
C GLN A 176 -6.67 25.35 -12.88
N THR A 177 -6.30 24.23 -13.49
CA THR A 177 -6.82 22.91 -13.14
C THR A 177 -6.47 22.49 -11.71
N VAL A 178 -5.29 22.84 -11.21
CA VAL A 178 -4.85 22.55 -9.83
C VAL A 178 -5.64 23.40 -8.84
N SER A 179 -5.77 24.69 -9.12
CA SER A 179 -6.60 25.61 -8.33
C SER A 179 -8.06 25.13 -8.25
N ASP A 180 -8.60 24.63 -9.36
CA ASP A 180 -9.95 24.07 -9.43
C ASP A 180 -10.08 22.78 -8.61
N GLU A 181 -9.12 21.85 -8.71
CA GLU A 181 -9.12 20.59 -7.95
C GLU A 181 -9.01 20.82 -6.43
N PHE A 182 -8.17 21.76 -5.98
CA PHE A 182 -7.99 22.05 -4.54
C PHE A 182 -9.25 22.59 -3.86
N ARG A 183 -10.19 23.15 -4.62
CA ARG A 183 -11.50 23.60 -4.10
C ARG A 183 -12.44 22.43 -3.79
N LEU A 184 -12.18 21.23 -4.31
CA LEU A 184 -13.09 20.11 -4.17
C LEU A 184 -12.82 19.34 -2.87
N GLU A 185 -13.84 19.15 -2.04
CA GLU A 185 -13.72 18.36 -0.79
C GLU A 185 -13.33 16.89 -1.06
N ASN A 186 -13.81 16.33 -2.18
CA ASN A 186 -13.47 14.97 -2.58
C ASN A 186 -11.98 14.84 -2.94
N PHE A 187 -11.33 15.90 -3.44
CA PHE A 187 -9.91 15.91 -3.72
C PHE A 187 -9.12 15.80 -2.41
N GLN A 188 -9.48 16.59 -1.39
CA GLN A 188 -8.81 16.55 -0.08
C GLN A 188 -8.94 15.15 0.55
N THR A 189 -10.13 14.55 0.48
CA THR A 189 -10.39 13.21 1.01
C THR A 189 -9.55 12.14 0.29
N ARG A 190 -9.43 12.24 -1.04
CA ARG A 190 -8.59 11.33 -1.83
C ARG A 190 -7.10 11.53 -1.53
N LEU A 191 -6.66 12.77 -1.36
CA LEU A 191 -5.28 13.10 -1.03
C LEU A 191 -4.89 12.56 0.36
N ILE A 192 -5.74 12.78 1.37
CA ILE A 192 -5.59 12.18 2.70
C ILE A 192 -5.46 10.67 2.58
N SER A 193 -6.41 10.02 1.90
CA SER A 193 -6.41 8.56 1.77
C SER A 193 -5.14 8.04 1.10
N GLU A 194 -4.65 8.70 0.04
CA GLU A 194 -3.40 8.32 -0.62
C GLU A 194 -2.19 8.47 0.31
N ILE A 195 -2.07 9.59 1.03
CA ILE A 195 -0.91 9.83 1.91
C ILE A 195 -0.94 8.86 3.10
N GLU A 196 -2.12 8.65 3.71
CA GLU A 196 -2.31 7.67 4.79
C GLU A 196 -1.88 6.27 4.35
N ALA A 197 -2.31 5.84 3.16
CA ALA A 197 -1.98 4.52 2.62
C ALA A 197 -0.48 4.43 2.27
N ALA A 198 0.05 5.39 1.51
CA ALA A 198 1.44 5.38 1.04
C ALA A 198 2.46 5.44 2.19
N HIS A 199 2.14 6.16 3.28
CA HIS A 199 3.06 6.43 4.38
C HIS A 199 2.62 5.81 5.71
N GLN A 200 1.74 4.81 5.67
CA GLN A 200 1.20 4.12 6.84
C GLN A 200 2.30 3.72 7.83
N SER A 201 3.40 3.10 7.36
CA SER A 201 4.50 2.66 8.22
C SER A 201 5.22 3.82 8.91
N SER A 202 5.32 5.00 8.27
CA SER A 202 5.94 6.16 8.88
C SER A 202 5.02 6.79 9.94
N LEU A 203 3.72 6.86 9.65
CA LEU A 203 2.70 7.33 10.60
C LEU A 203 2.62 6.40 11.82
N ASP A 204 2.67 5.07 11.62
CA ASP A 204 2.70 4.05 12.70
C ASP A 204 3.93 4.23 13.63
N LYS A 205 5.02 4.81 13.11
CA LYS A 205 6.29 5.06 13.82
C LYS A 205 6.39 6.47 14.42
N GLY A 206 5.26 7.18 14.54
CA GLY A 206 5.18 8.46 15.25
C GLY A 206 5.38 9.71 14.39
N LEU A 207 5.53 9.58 13.07
CA LEU A 207 5.62 10.77 12.20
C LEU A 207 4.24 11.43 12.11
N ALA A 208 4.12 12.69 12.50
CA ALA A 208 2.87 13.42 12.38
C ALA A 208 2.71 13.99 10.96
N ILE A 209 1.60 13.71 10.27
CA ILE A 209 1.29 14.35 8.99
C ILE A 209 -0.07 15.05 9.09
N THR A 210 -0.16 16.28 8.60
CA THR A 210 -1.41 17.05 8.58
C THR A 210 -1.70 17.61 7.19
N LEU A 211 -2.98 17.65 6.80
CA LEU A 211 -3.47 18.36 5.61
C LEU A 211 -4.50 19.39 6.05
N ASN A 212 -4.25 20.69 5.79
CA ASN A 212 -5.11 21.79 6.22
C ASN A 212 -5.46 21.72 7.72
N GLY A 213 -4.49 21.31 8.55
CA GLY A 213 -4.66 21.13 10.00
C GLY A 213 -5.36 19.84 10.42
N ILE A 214 -5.87 19.03 9.49
CA ILE A 214 -6.47 17.72 9.78
C ILE A 214 -5.35 16.69 9.97
N PRO A 215 -5.23 16.04 11.14
CA PRO A 215 -4.26 14.97 11.36
C PRO A 215 -4.61 13.74 10.53
N LEU A 216 -3.63 13.23 9.78
CA LEU A 216 -3.74 11.98 9.06
C LEU A 216 -3.61 10.80 10.03
N LYS A 217 -4.36 9.74 9.76
CA LYS A 217 -4.45 8.57 10.63
C LYS A 217 -3.56 7.46 10.10
N HIS A 218 -2.86 6.81 11.02
CA HIS A 218 -2.21 5.55 10.74
C HIS A 218 -3.23 4.39 10.87
N ARG A 219 -2.98 3.30 10.15
CA ARG A 219 -3.76 2.06 10.28
C ARG A 219 -2.74 0.94 10.45
N PRO A 220 -2.54 0.39 11.65
CA PRO A 220 -1.52 -0.64 11.81
C PRO A 220 -1.83 -1.87 10.94
N ALA A 221 -0.77 -2.53 10.45
CA ALA A 221 -0.93 -3.83 9.82
C ALA A 221 -1.20 -4.88 10.90
N GLU A 222 -2.38 -5.50 10.85
CA GLU A 222 -2.88 -6.40 11.89
C GLU A 222 -3.29 -7.76 11.33
N LEU A 223 -2.95 -8.81 12.07
CA LEU A 223 -3.40 -10.18 11.82
C LEU A 223 -3.97 -10.80 13.10
N LEU A 224 -4.96 -11.68 12.95
CA LEU A 224 -5.55 -12.41 14.06
C LEU A 224 -4.56 -13.44 14.60
N LEU A 225 -4.39 -13.43 15.92
CA LEU A 225 -3.55 -14.36 16.67
C LEU A 225 -4.35 -14.97 17.84
N SER A 226 -4.19 -16.27 18.04
CA SER A 226 -4.56 -17.00 19.25
C SER A 226 -3.60 -18.18 19.49
N SER A 227 -3.84 -18.97 20.55
CA SER A 227 -3.08 -20.19 20.81
C SER A 227 -3.17 -21.21 19.65
N ASN A 228 -4.31 -21.24 18.95
CA ASN A 228 -4.63 -22.21 17.90
C ASN A 228 -4.71 -21.60 16.49
N LEU A 229 -4.62 -20.28 16.37
CA LEU A 229 -4.59 -19.57 15.09
C LEU A 229 -3.35 -18.69 15.05
N LYS A 230 -2.37 -19.04 14.21
CA LYS A 230 -1.17 -18.22 14.07
C LYS A 230 -0.90 -17.84 12.61
N PRO A 231 -0.59 -16.56 12.33
CA PRO A 231 -0.20 -16.12 10.99
C PRO A 231 1.02 -16.85 10.46
N ALA A 232 1.13 -16.93 9.14
CA ALA A 232 2.36 -17.32 8.49
C ALA A 232 3.35 -16.13 8.46
N HIS A 233 4.64 -16.43 8.60
CA HIS A 233 5.73 -15.47 8.52
C HIS A 233 6.94 -16.10 7.82
N LYS A 234 7.59 -15.33 6.95
CA LYS A 234 8.84 -15.72 6.30
C LYS A 234 9.72 -14.49 6.10
N GLU A 235 10.98 -14.59 6.53
CA GLU A 235 12.02 -13.64 6.14
C GLU A 235 12.98 -14.30 5.16
N LEU A 236 13.41 -13.53 4.17
CA LEU A 236 14.38 -13.97 3.19
C LEU A 236 15.26 -12.80 2.77
N SER A 237 16.33 -13.12 2.07
CA SER A 237 17.29 -12.15 1.58
C SER A 237 17.74 -12.55 0.19
N ILE A 238 17.44 -11.68 -0.77
CA ILE A 238 17.72 -11.93 -2.19
C ILE A 238 18.93 -11.10 -2.59
N SER A 239 20.01 -11.77 -2.99
CA SER A 239 21.21 -11.12 -3.48
C SER A 239 21.04 -10.69 -4.94
N VAL A 240 21.39 -9.44 -5.25
CA VAL A 240 21.35 -8.87 -6.61
C VAL A 240 22.54 -7.92 -6.75
N GLU A 241 23.44 -8.15 -7.73
CA GLU A 241 24.57 -7.26 -8.05
C GLU A 241 25.29 -6.72 -6.80
N ASP A 242 25.86 -7.63 -5.99
CA ASP A 242 26.57 -7.35 -4.72
C ASP A 242 25.75 -6.69 -3.59
N ASN A 243 24.46 -6.46 -3.82
CA ASN A 243 23.53 -5.90 -2.84
C ASN A 243 22.50 -6.95 -2.40
N GLN A 244 21.73 -6.60 -1.37
CA GLN A 244 20.72 -7.47 -0.79
C GLN A 244 19.38 -6.74 -0.68
N VAL A 245 18.32 -7.43 -1.09
CA VAL A 245 16.94 -7.05 -0.78
C VAL A 245 16.46 -7.94 0.34
N LYS A 246 16.20 -7.36 1.51
CA LYS A 246 15.60 -8.04 2.65
C LYS A 246 14.10 -8.06 2.44
N VAL A 247 13.48 -9.23 2.60
CA VAL A 247 12.05 -9.37 2.41
C VAL A 247 11.42 -10.03 3.61
N LYS A 248 10.33 -9.45 4.10
CA LYS A 248 9.49 -10.02 5.16
C LYS A 248 8.08 -10.22 4.63
N ILE A 249 7.55 -11.43 4.77
CA ILE A 249 6.21 -11.79 4.30
C ILE A 249 5.40 -12.24 5.51
N PHE A 250 4.20 -11.67 5.68
CA PHE A 250 3.22 -12.09 6.65
C PHE A 250 1.92 -12.43 5.92
N ALA A 251 1.26 -13.50 6.31
CA ALA A 251 -0.05 -13.85 5.77
C ALA A 251 -0.93 -14.49 6.83
N GLY A 252 -2.19 -14.05 6.92
CA GLY A 252 -3.10 -14.59 7.91
C GLY A 252 -4.53 -14.12 7.71
N LEU A 253 -5.25 -14.08 8.81
CA LEU A 253 -6.64 -13.66 8.86
C LEU A 253 -6.77 -12.29 9.51
N SER A 254 -7.76 -11.52 9.09
CA SER A 254 -8.23 -10.32 9.75
C SER A 254 -9.75 -10.31 9.75
N LYS A 255 -10.35 -9.19 10.18
CA LYS A 255 -11.80 -8.99 10.09
C LYS A 255 -12.26 -9.21 8.65
N SER A 256 -13.43 -9.83 8.50
CA SER A 256 -14.04 -10.04 7.18
C SER A 256 -14.43 -8.69 6.59
N GLU A 257 -13.64 -8.23 5.62
CA GLU A 257 -13.86 -6.96 4.92
C GLU A 257 -13.30 -7.11 3.50
N PRO A 258 -14.17 -7.35 2.49
CA PRO A 258 -13.73 -7.63 1.13
C PRO A 258 -12.87 -6.53 0.54
N SER A 259 -13.17 -5.25 0.79
CA SER A 259 -12.43 -4.11 0.24
C SER A 259 -10.96 -4.10 0.63
N LYS A 260 -10.61 -4.60 1.83
CA LYS A 260 -9.23 -4.65 2.34
C LYS A 260 -8.56 -6.02 2.19
N ALA A 261 -9.24 -6.99 1.60
CA ALA A 261 -8.70 -8.34 1.42
C ALA A 261 -7.68 -8.40 0.28
N GLY A 262 -6.60 -9.13 0.46
CA GLY A 262 -5.56 -9.25 -0.56
C GLY A 262 -4.17 -9.01 0.01
N TRP A 263 -3.23 -8.80 -0.90
CA TRP A 263 -1.83 -8.53 -0.60
C TRP A 263 -1.55 -7.04 -0.54
N HIS A 264 -0.78 -6.65 0.46
CA HIS A 264 -0.23 -5.32 0.63
C HIS A 264 1.28 -5.40 0.42
N ILE A 265 1.81 -4.66 -0.55
CA ILE A 265 3.23 -4.68 -0.87
C ILE A 265 3.86 -3.34 -0.50
N PHE A 266 4.92 -3.39 0.28
CA PHE A 266 5.69 -2.23 0.71
C PHE A 266 7.11 -2.31 0.18
N CYS A 267 7.62 -1.19 -0.30
CA CYS A 267 9.02 -1.05 -0.71
C CYS A 267 9.63 0.09 0.11
N ASN A 268 10.68 -0.19 0.88
CA ASN A 268 11.26 0.75 1.84
C ASN A 268 10.17 1.45 2.67
N GLY A 269 9.20 0.71 3.20
CA GLY A 269 8.09 1.25 4.00
C GLY A 269 7.04 2.11 3.26
N ARG A 270 7.16 2.33 1.95
CA ARG A 270 6.10 2.95 1.13
C ARG A 270 5.17 1.87 0.59
N LEU A 271 3.85 2.03 0.76
CA LEU A 271 2.85 1.12 0.18
C LEU A 271 2.77 1.31 -1.34
N ILE A 272 2.89 0.20 -2.08
CA ILE A 272 2.88 0.15 -3.54
C ILE A 272 1.59 -0.48 -4.06
N LEU A 273 1.19 -1.62 -3.47
CA LEU A 273 -0.10 -2.26 -3.75
C LEU A 273 -0.89 -2.37 -2.47
N GLU A 274 -2.17 -1.96 -2.51
CA GLU A 274 -3.12 -2.05 -1.40
C GLU A 274 -4.19 -3.10 -1.73
N ALA A 275 -4.42 -4.05 -0.82
CA ALA A 275 -5.48 -5.06 -0.94
C ALA A 275 -5.56 -5.70 -2.33
N ASP A 276 -4.41 -5.99 -2.95
CA ASP A 276 -4.37 -6.51 -4.31
C ASP A 276 -4.92 -7.96 -4.36
N LYS A 277 -5.81 -8.16 -5.34
CA LYS A 277 -6.56 -9.40 -5.58
C LYS A 277 -6.32 -9.94 -6.99
N THR A 278 -5.29 -9.45 -7.66
CA THR A 278 -5.06 -9.72 -9.07
C THR A 278 -4.01 -10.82 -9.24
N GLN A 279 -3.81 -11.25 -10.49
CA GLN A 279 -2.76 -12.22 -10.83
C GLN A 279 -1.37 -11.73 -10.40
N THR A 280 -1.17 -10.43 -10.28
CA THR A 280 0.04 -9.80 -9.75
C THR A 280 0.56 -10.45 -8.48
N THR A 281 -0.33 -10.61 -7.50
CA THR A 281 0.01 -11.15 -6.19
C THR A 281 -0.38 -12.62 -6.02
N GLY A 282 -0.66 -13.29 -7.14
CA GLY A 282 -0.88 -14.74 -7.19
C GLY A 282 -2.34 -15.17 -7.11
N TRP A 283 -3.31 -14.26 -7.23
CA TRP A 283 -4.73 -14.63 -7.34
C TRP A 283 -5.08 -15.08 -8.75
N GLY A 284 -5.75 -16.21 -8.91
CA GLY A 284 -6.09 -16.75 -10.23
C GLY A 284 -4.90 -17.29 -11.04
N ASP A 285 -3.69 -17.28 -10.49
CA ASP A 285 -2.49 -17.90 -11.05
C ASP A 285 -1.81 -18.76 -9.97
N GLY A 286 -2.06 -20.06 -10.00
CA GLY A 286 -1.60 -21.00 -8.97
C GLY A 286 -2.41 -20.99 -7.65
N ASN A 287 -3.43 -20.14 -7.55
CA ASN A 287 -4.46 -20.08 -6.49
C ASN A 287 -5.84 -19.73 -7.09
N PRO A 288 -6.95 -19.91 -6.33
CA PRO A 288 -8.27 -19.47 -6.76
C PRO A 288 -8.31 -17.98 -7.12
N GLN A 289 -9.22 -17.59 -8.02
CA GLN A 289 -9.60 -16.18 -8.16
C GLN A 289 -10.23 -15.68 -6.86
N PHE A 290 -10.12 -14.38 -6.62
CA PHE A 290 -10.72 -13.79 -5.43
C PHE A 290 -12.25 -13.95 -5.43
N HIS A 291 -12.78 -14.35 -4.28
CA HIS A 291 -14.20 -14.45 -3.98
C HIS A 291 -14.41 -13.99 -2.53
N ASN A 292 -15.59 -13.47 -2.19
CA ASN A 292 -15.88 -12.89 -0.86
C ASN A 292 -15.68 -13.88 0.32
N ARG A 293 -15.63 -15.18 0.05
CA ARG A 293 -15.23 -16.21 1.03
C ARG A 293 -13.82 -16.00 1.58
N TYR A 294 -12.96 -15.36 0.82
CA TYR A 294 -11.60 -15.00 1.22
C TYR A 294 -11.49 -13.58 1.79
N ALA A 295 -12.61 -12.91 2.11
CA ALA A 295 -12.62 -11.53 2.62
C ALA A 295 -11.85 -11.33 3.93
N ARG A 296 -11.55 -12.41 4.65
CA ARG A 296 -10.71 -12.41 5.85
C ARG A 296 -9.21 -12.50 5.56
N PHE A 297 -8.80 -12.86 4.35
CA PHE A 297 -7.37 -12.96 4.01
C PHE A 297 -6.70 -11.58 4.06
N ARG A 298 -5.54 -11.52 4.72
CA ARG A 298 -4.62 -10.39 4.67
C ARG A 298 -3.21 -10.90 4.48
N GLY A 299 -2.53 -10.38 3.46
CA GLY A 299 -1.11 -10.59 3.24
C GLY A 299 -0.35 -9.27 3.24
N TYR A 300 0.87 -9.27 3.77
CA TYR A 300 1.79 -8.14 3.82
C TYR A 300 3.17 -8.62 3.34
N ALA A 301 3.78 -7.93 2.38
CA ALA A 301 5.12 -8.21 1.91
C ALA A 301 5.94 -6.91 1.93
N TYR A 302 7.03 -6.91 2.69
CA TYR A 302 7.94 -5.78 2.84
C TYR A 302 9.24 -6.08 2.11
N PHE A 303 9.61 -5.22 1.17
CA PHE A 303 10.88 -5.24 0.46
C PHE A 303 11.72 -4.05 0.94
N ASP A 304 12.84 -4.33 1.58
CA ASP A 304 13.75 -3.31 2.10
C ASP A 304 15.12 -3.48 1.45
N SER A 305 15.68 -2.38 0.92
CA SER A 305 17.03 -2.36 0.36
C SER A 305 17.69 -1.01 0.55
N ASP A 306 19.01 -1.04 0.75
CA ASP A 306 19.85 0.16 0.73
C ASP A 306 19.90 0.80 -0.66
N VAL A 307 19.70 0.01 -1.71
CA VAL A 307 19.73 0.45 -3.10
C VAL A 307 18.34 0.32 -3.72
N ALA A 308 17.65 1.46 -3.81
CA ALA A 308 16.28 1.57 -4.32
C ALA A 308 16.05 0.94 -5.71
N LYS A 309 17.08 0.87 -6.57
CA LYS A 309 16.96 0.30 -7.93
C LYS A 309 16.63 -1.19 -7.98
N PHE A 310 16.89 -1.92 -6.91
CA PHE A 310 16.56 -3.35 -6.82
C PHE A 310 15.18 -3.64 -6.25
N LEU A 311 14.48 -2.60 -5.78
CA LEU A 311 13.12 -2.75 -5.29
C LEU A 311 12.15 -2.94 -6.46
N PRO A 312 11.14 -3.80 -6.30
CA PRO A 312 10.26 -4.18 -7.39
C PRO A 312 9.14 -3.18 -7.63
N TRP A 313 9.43 -1.88 -7.70
CA TRP A 313 8.43 -0.84 -8.02
C TRP A 313 8.64 -0.24 -9.40
N ASN A 314 7.60 0.37 -9.96
CA ASN A 314 7.75 1.20 -11.16
C ASN A 314 8.17 2.64 -10.81
N THR A 315 8.52 3.45 -11.83
CA THR A 315 8.98 4.84 -11.66
C THR A 315 7.91 5.78 -11.06
N THR A 316 6.64 5.40 -11.13
CA THR A 316 5.50 6.11 -10.54
C THR A 316 5.13 5.62 -9.14
N LYS A 317 5.83 4.59 -8.61
CA LYS A 317 5.58 3.96 -7.30
C LYS A 317 4.11 3.60 -7.10
N SER A 318 3.46 3.15 -8.16
CA SER A 318 2.03 2.85 -8.21
C SER A 318 1.72 1.39 -8.50
N ASP A 319 2.74 0.64 -8.91
CA ASP A 319 2.63 -0.77 -9.21
C ASP A 319 3.99 -1.44 -9.02
N VAL A 320 3.98 -2.76 -8.98
CA VAL A 320 5.19 -3.58 -8.95
C VAL A 320 5.78 -3.77 -10.34
N ASP A 321 7.10 -3.83 -10.42
CA ASP A 321 7.79 -4.21 -11.64
C ASP A 321 7.84 -5.75 -11.78
N TYR A 322 6.96 -6.30 -12.63
CA TYR A 322 6.90 -7.73 -12.93
C TYR A 322 8.16 -8.28 -13.61
N SER A 323 8.99 -7.41 -14.17
CA SER A 323 10.27 -7.82 -14.77
C SER A 323 11.34 -8.08 -13.71
N SER A 324 11.16 -7.56 -12.49
CA SER A 324 12.07 -7.76 -11.36
C SER A 324 12.20 -9.23 -10.99
N SER A 325 13.44 -9.75 -11.03
CA SER A 325 13.78 -11.10 -10.59
C SER A 325 13.49 -11.30 -9.09
N VAL A 326 13.72 -10.26 -8.28
CA VAL A 326 13.40 -10.21 -6.84
C VAL A 326 11.91 -10.45 -6.64
N PHE A 327 11.05 -9.70 -7.36
CA PHE A 327 9.61 -9.86 -7.22
C PHE A 327 9.14 -11.25 -7.61
N ARG A 328 9.63 -11.78 -8.74
CA ARG A 328 9.23 -13.11 -9.23
C ARG A 328 9.55 -14.21 -8.21
N SER A 329 10.72 -14.13 -7.57
CA SER A 329 11.11 -15.09 -6.52
C SER A 329 10.20 -14.97 -5.29
N VAL A 330 9.97 -13.76 -4.79
CA VAL A 330 9.11 -13.51 -3.61
C VAL A 330 7.65 -13.88 -3.88
N ARG A 331 7.15 -13.63 -5.09
CA ARG A 331 5.78 -13.94 -5.48
C ARG A 331 5.47 -15.43 -5.33
N LEU A 332 6.42 -16.32 -5.60
CA LEU A 332 6.25 -17.76 -5.38
C LEU A 332 6.09 -18.09 -3.89
N GLU A 333 6.80 -17.39 -3.03
CA GLU A 333 6.69 -17.53 -1.57
C GLU A 333 5.36 -16.98 -1.06
N MET A 334 4.92 -15.82 -1.55
CA MET A 334 3.58 -15.26 -1.28
C MET A 334 2.48 -16.28 -1.65
N ILE A 335 2.54 -16.84 -2.87
CA ILE A 335 1.61 -17.88 -3.33
C ILE A 335 1.61 -19.08 -2.38
N THR A 336 2.79 -19.53 -1.96
CA THR A 336 2.95 -20.70 -1.08
C THR A 336 2.34 -20.45 0.31
N LEU A 337 2.58 -19.27 0.90
CA LEU A 337 2.05 -18.92 2.22
C LEU A 337 0.53 -18.66 2.20
N MET A 338 -0.01 -18.19 1.08
CA MET A 338 -1.44 -17.93 0.92
C MET A 338 -2.29 -19.22 0.89
N ARG A 339 -1.80 -20.29 0.26
CA ARG A 339 -2.54 -21.55 0.06
C ARG A 339 -3.21 -22.13 1.31
N PRO A 340 -2.50 -22.42 2.41
CA PRO A 340 -3.12 -23.04 3.59
C PRO A 340 -4.20 -22.15 4.23
N ILE A 341 -4.09 -20.83 4.08
CA ILE A 341 -5.07 -19.87 4.58
C ILE A 341 -6.35 -19.92 3.74
N LEU A 342 -6.23 -19.97 2.41
CA LEU A 342 -7.39 -20.09 1.53
C LEU A 342 -8.11 -21.42 1.73
N GLU A 343 -7.37 -22.51 1.93
CA GLU A 343 -7.94 -23.82 2.27
C GLU A 343 -8.70 -23.79 3.60
N PHE A 344 -8.16 -23.13 4.61
CA PHE A 344 -8.85 -22.93 5.88
C PHE A 344 -10.16 -22.14 5.71
N LEU A 345 -10.13 -21.02 4.97
CA LEU A 345 -11.32 -20.21 4.73
C LEU A 345 -12.40 -20.96 3.92
N LYS A 346 -12.02 -21.83 2.98
CA LYS A 346 -12.97 -22.75 2.31
C LYS A 346 -13.64 -23.69 3.31
N LYS A 347 -12.90 -24.22 4.29
CA LYS A 347 -13.45 -25.10 5.33
C LYS A 347 -14.43 -24.34 6.24
N VAL A 348 -14.11 -23.10 6.61
CA VAL A 348 -14.99 -22.22 7.39
C VAL A 348 -16.32 -22.00 6.68
N GLU A 349 -16.27 -21.65 5.38
CA GLU A 349 -17.48 -21.45 4.57
C GLU A 349 -18.28 -22.75 4.41
N SER A 350 -17.61 -23.88 4.16
CA SER A 350 -18.27 -25.18 4.04
C SER A 350 -18.99 -25.61 5.34
N GLU A 351 -18.42 -25.31 6.52
CA GLU A 351 -19.12 -25.56 7.79
C GLU A 351 -20.39 -24.71 7.92
N LYS A 352 -20.35 -23.48 7.41
CA LYS A 352 -21.47 -22.55 7.44
C LYS A 352 -22.58 -22.95 6.49
N GLU A 353 -22.23 -23.44 5.30
CA GLU A 353 -23.20 -23.95 4.30
C GLU A 353 -23.91 -25.23 4.78
N ASN A 354 -23.22 -26.08 5.54
CA ASN A 354 -23.73 -27.35 6.05
C ASN A 354 -24.44 -27.25 7.42
N LYS A 355 -24.63 -26.04 7.94
CA LYS A 355 -25.28 -25.80 9.23
C LYS A 355 -26.77 -25.52 9.05
N ASP A 356 -27.60 -26.20 9.83
CA ASP A 356 -29.05 -26.07 9.79
C ASP A 356 -29.50 -24.70 10.33
N GLU A 357 -28.85 -24.21 11.39
CA GLU A 357 -29.08 -22.88 11.98
C GLU A 357 -27.98 -21.89 11.56
N LYS A 358 -28.33 -20.94 10.68
CA LYS A 358 -27.36 -20.01 10.06
C LYS A 358 -26.89 -18.87 10.97
N GLU A 359 -27.55 -18.63 12.10
CA GLU A 359 -27.26 -17.48 12.97
C GLU A 359 -26.12 -17.75 13.97
N ASP A 360 -25.96 -18.99 14.42
CA ASP A 360 -24.91 -19.34 15.37
C ASP A 360 -23.54 -19.51 14.66
N PRO A 361 -22.43 -19.09 15.28
CA PRO A 361 -21.10 -19.31 14.74
C PRO A 361 -20.78 -20.81 14.63
N THR A 362 -20.07 -21.21 13.57
CA THR A 362 -19.49 -22.56 13.45
C THR A 362 -18.33 -22.78 14.41
N PRO A 363 -17.91 -24.02 14.69
CA PRO A 363 -16.71 -24.29 15.50
C PRO A 363 -15.47 -23.53 15.00
N LEU A 364 -15.24 -23.46 13.69
CA LEU A 364 -14.12 -22.68 13.15
C LEU A 364 -14.34 -21.16 13.26
N GLU A 365 -15.57 -20.66 13.11
CA GLU A 365 -15.87 -19.25 13.36
C GLU A 365 -15.65 -18.86 14.83
N LEU A 366 -15.93 -19.75 15.79
CA LEU A 366 -15.65 -19.52 17.21
C LEU A 366 -14.15 -19.30 17.46
N PHE A 367 -13.28 -20.12 16.88
CA PHE A 367 -11.83 -19.90 16.99
C PHE A 367 -11.35 -18.60 16.35
N ILE A 368 -11.97 -18.19 15.24
CA ILE A 368 -11.66 -16.90 14.59
C ILE A 368 -12.14 -15.74 15.47
N ASN A 369 -13.29 -15.86 16.11
CA ASN A 369 -13.88 -14.83 16.95
C ASN A 369 -13.14 -14.68 18.30
N ASP A 370 -12.53 -15.76 18.80
CA ASP A 370 -11.67 -15.74 20.00
C ASP A 370 -10.29 -15.12 19.73
N ALA A 371 -9.82 -15.17 18.48
CA ALA A 371 -8.55 -14.58 18.09
C ALA A 371 -8.58 -13.06 18.15
N LYS A 372 -7.48 -12.46 18.63
CA LYS A 372 -7.35 -11.01 18.77
C LYS A 372 -6.49 -10.45 17.63
N PRO A 373 -6.81 -9.24 17.13
CA PRO A 373 -5.93 -8.55 16.20
C PRO A 373 -4.64 -8.16 16.92
N GLU A 374 -3.51 -8.50 16.33
CA GLU A 374 -2.18 -8.14 16.82
C GLU A 374 -1.39 -7.47 15.70
N ILE A 375 -0.61 -6.45 16.08
CA ILE A 375 0.22 -5.65 15.17
C ILE A 375 1.41 -6.49 14.70
N ILE A 376 1.63 -6.58 13.39
CA ILE A 376 2.61 -7.51 12.84
C ILE A 376 4.04 -7.27 13.32
N GLU A 377 4.41 -6.02 13.58
CA GLU A 377 5.75 -5.64 14.04
C GLU A 377 6.04 -6.10 15.47
N ARG A 378 5.00 -6.44 16.25
CA ARG A 378 5.14 -6.95 17.63
C ARG A 378 5.27 -8.46 17.69
N PHE A 379 5.11 -9.16 16.57
CA PHE A 379 5.28 -10.60 16.57
C PHE A 379 6.76 -10.98 16.73
N GLU A 380 7.08 -11.66 17.82
CA GLU A 380 8.39 -12.29 18.03
C GLU A 380 8.47 -13.60 17.23
N TYR A 381 8.87 -13.51 15.96
CA TYR A 381 9.14 -14.70 15.15
C TYR A 381 10.63 -14.99 15.12
N ASN A 382 11.08 -15.92 15.96
CA ASN A 382 12.47 -16.36 15.99
C ASN A 382 12.82 -17.30 14.81
N GLN A 383 11.82 -17.82 14.10
CA GLN A 383 11.98 -18.70 12.92
C GLN A 383 10.80 -18.56 11.95
N PRO A 384 10.97 -18.93 10.65
CA PRO A 384 9.87 -18.99 9.70
C PRO A 384 8.72 -19.83 10.23
N GLN A 385 7.50 -19.30 10.12
CA GLN A 385 6.29 -19.92 10.64
C GLN A 385 5.29 -20.15 9.51
N ILE A 386 4.79 -21.39 9.39
CA ILE A 386 3.68 -21.70 8.49
C ILE A 386 2.37 -21.32 9.20
N PHE A 387 1.34 -20.94 8.44
CA PHE A 387 0.01 -20.69 8.97
C PHE A 387 -0.48 -21.87 9.82
N ILE A 388 -0.82 -21.61 11.08
CA ILE A 388 -1.42 -22.60 11.98
C ILE A 388 -2.90 -22.29 12.07
N ALA A 389 -3.72 -23.25 11.68
CA ALA A 389 -5.17 -23.18 11.81
C ALA A 389 -5.64 -24.11 12.94
N PRO A 390 -6.72 -23.75 13.64
CA PRO A 390 -7.29 -24.59 14.68
C PRO A 390 -7.71 -25.94 14.10
N ALA A 391 -7.39 -27.02 14.81
CA ALA A 391 -7.93 -28.32 14.50
C ALA A 391 -9.46 -28.25 14.64
N ARG A 392 -10.21 -28.83 13.69
CA ARG A 392 -11.65 -29.02 13.85
C ARG A 392 -11.87 -29.67 15.21
N LEU A 393 -12.70 -29.06 16.06
CA LEU A 393 -13.34 -29.82 17.13
C LEU A 393 -14.01 -31.00 16.42
N LYS A 394 -13.63 -32.24 16.78
CA LYS A 394 -14.33 -33.42 16.26
C LYS A 394 -15.79 -33.25 16.67
N GLY A 395 -16.62 -32.74 15.77
CA GLY A 395 -18.06 -32.89 15.91
C GLY A 395 -18.32 -34.38 16.03
N LYS A 396 -19.29 -34.77 16.86
CA LYS A 396 -19.80 -36.15 16.84
C LYS A 396 -20.02 -36.52 15.38
N ASP A 397 -19.43 -37.61 14.91
CA ASP A 397 -19.64 -38.10 13.55
C ASP A 397 -21.15 -38.13 13.32
N LYS A 398 -21.66 -37.22 12.49
CA LYS A 398 -23.06 -37.29 12.07
C LYS A 398 -23.19 -38.64 11.36
N PRO A 399 -24.26 -39.41 11.60
CA PRO A 399 -24.46 -40.67 10.91
C PRO A 399 -24.36 -40.44 9.40
N GLN A 400 -23.70 -41.37 8.71
CA GLN A 400 -23.51 -41.29 7.28
C GLN A 400 -24.89 -41.29 6.60
N MET A 401 -25.31 -40.15 6.07
CA MET A 401 -26.62 -40.01 5.45
C MET A 401 -26.61 -40.59 4.03
N GLY A 402 -27.55 -41.47 3.72
CA GLY A 402 -27.83 -41.93 2.37
C GLY A 402 -28.94 -41.09 1.72
N ARG A 403 -28.85 -40.83 0.41
CA ARG A 403 -29.94 -40.18 -0.34
C ARG A 403 -30.87 -41.24 -0.92
N ILE A 404 -32.14 -41.20 -0.52
CA ILE A 404 -33.20 -42.06 -1.06
C ILE A 404 -34.03 -41.23 -2.07
N SER A 405 -34.25 -41.77 -3.27
CA SER A 405 -35.11 -41.14 -4.28
C SER A 405 -35.86 -42.19 -5.08
N TYR A 406 -37.14 -41.95 -5.33
CA TYR A 406 -38.00 -42.83 -6.12
C TYR A 406 -39.13 -42.04 -6.78
N ALA A 407 -39.71 -42.60 -7.84
CA ALA A 407 -40.85 -42.03 -8.55
C ALA A 407 -42.12 -42.83 -8.26
N LYS A 408 -43.25 -42.13 -8.08
CA LYS A 408 -44.57 -42.72 -7.90
C LYS A 408 -45.63 -41.95 -8.68
N PRO A 409 -46.76 -42.57 -9.05
CA PRO A 409 -47.86 -41.88 -9.70
C PRO A 409 -48.38 -40.71 -8.87
N LEU A 410 -48.60 -39.56 -9.50
CA LEU A 410 -49.07 -38.33 -8.82
C LEU A 410 -50.35 -38.57 -8.01
N LYS A 411 -51.28 -39.38 -8.51
CA LYS A 411 -52.54 -39.71 -7.83
C LYS A 411 -52.32 -40.43 -6.49
N GLU A 412 -51.29 -41.26 -6.39
CA GLU A 412 -50.95 -41.98 -5.16
C GLU A 412 -50.28 -41.04 -4.15
N ILE A 413 -49.36 -40.20 -4.63
CA ILE A 413 -48.68 -39.19 -3.80
C ILE A 413 -49.70 -38.24 -3.17
N GLU A 414 -50.65 -37.73 -3.96
CA GLU A 414 -51.70 -36.81 -3.47
C GLU A 414 -52.66 -37.47 -2.47
N LYS A 415 -52.90 -38.78 -2.60
CA LYS A 415 -53.67 -39.53 -1.60
C LYS A 415 -52.89 -39.66 -0.29
N ILE A 416 -51.61 -39.96 -0.36
CA ILE A 416 -50.74 -40.11 0.82
C ILE A 416 -50.52 -38.77 1.53
N LYS A 417 -50.34 -37.67 0.80
CA LYS A 417 -50.26 -36.30 1.36
C LYS A 417 -51.44 -35.99 2.27
N LYS A 418 -52.65 -36.31 1.84
CA LYS A 418 -53.88 -36.10 2.63
C LYS A 418 -53.92 -36.96 3.89
N ILE A 419 -53.44 -38.20 3.81
CA ILE A 419 -53.42 -39.12 4.96
C ILE A 419 -52.38 -38.68 6.00
N LEU A 420 -51.19 -38.29 5.54
CA LEU A 420 -50.06 -37.89 6.41
C LEU A 420 -50.10 -36.40 6.83
N ASN A 421 -51.06 -35.64 6.29
CA ASN A 421 -51.23 -34.20 6.47
C ASN A 421 -49.94 -33.43 6.18
N VAL A 422 -49.43 -33.55 4.95
CA VAL A 422 -48.19 -32.90 4.47
C VAL A 422 -48.37 -32.33 3.06
N ASP A 423 -47.58 -31.31 2.72
CA ASP A 423 -47.77 -30.55 1.48
C ASP A 423 -46.71 -30.85 0.41
N THR A 424 -45.52 -31.32 0.80
CA THR A 424 -44.39 -31.53 -0.12
C THR A 424 -44.13 -33.02 -0.41
N TYR A 425 -43.54 -33.31 -1.58
CA TYR A 425 -43.10 -34.68 -1.92
C TYR A 425 -41.97 -35.18 -1.02
N LYS A 426 -41.16 -34.26 -0.49
CA LYS A 426 -40.08 -34.57 0.44
C LYS A 426 -40.64 -35.12 1.75
N GLU A 427 -41.60 -34.42 2.34
CA GLU A 427 -42.24 -34.82 3.59
C GLU A 427 -43.02 -36.14 3.47
N VAL A 428 -43.64 -36.40 2.30
CA VAL A 428 -44.24 -37.72 2.03
C VAL A 428 -43.18 -38.82 2.11
N GLY A 429 -42.01 -38.60 1.52
CA GLY A 429 -40.92 -39.57 1.54
C GLY A 429 -40.32 -39.78 2.93
N GLU A 430 -40.17 -38.71 3.69
CA GLU A 430 -39.66 -38.74 5.08
C GLU A 430 -40.64 -39.47 6.00
N LYS A 431 -41.91 -39.06 6.04
CA LYS A 431 -42.91 -39.65 6.94
C LYS A 431 -43.25 -41.10 6.60
N THR A 432 -43.21 -41.49 5.33
CA THR A 432 -43.42 -42.91 4.96
C THR A 432 -42.24 -43.79 5.34
N PHE A 433 -41.02 -43.25 5.30
CA PHE A 433 -39.84 -43.95 5.78
C PHE A 433 -39.87 -44.07 7.31
N GLU A 434 -40.16 -42.97 8.03
CA GLU A 434 -40.34 -42.96 9.49
C GLU A 434 -41.41 -43.97 9.91
N TYR A 435 -42.60 -43.93 9.30
CA TYR A 435 -43.68 -44.87 9.59
C TYR A 435 -43.26 -46.34 9.44
N TYR A 436 -42.51 -46.67 8.38
CA TYR A 436 -42.03 -48.04 8.17
C TYR A 436 -40.94 -48.42 9.18
N PHE A 437 -40.01 -47.50 9.45
CA PHE A 437 -38.90 -47.73 10.37
C PHE A 437 -39.42 -47.92 11.81
N ASP A 438 -40.36 -47.10 12.26
CA ASP A 438 -40.98 -47.23 13.58
C ASP A 438 -41.76 -48.55 13.71
N LEU A 439 -42.43 -49.00 12.64
CA LEU A 439 -43.23 -50.23 12.66
C LEU A 439 -42.37 -51.51 12.63
N GLU A 440 -41.30 -51.51 11.83
CA GLU A 440 -40.56 -52.73 11.47
C GLU A 440 -39.12 -52.77 12.00
N CYS A 441 -38.59 -51.67 12.55
CA CYS A 441 -37.19 -51.55 12.94
C CYS A 441 -36.96 -51.01 14.36
N GLU A 442 -38.00 -50.58 15.10
CA GLU A 442 -37.89 -50.34 16.54
C GLU A 442 -38.07 -51.66 17.33
N GLU A 443 -37.06 -52.03 18.14
CA GLU A 443 -37.19 -52.99 19.25
C GLU A 443 -37.72 -52.31 20.51
#